data_AF-A0A7X6X800-F1
#
_entry.id   AF-A0A7X6X800-F1
#
_cell.length_a   1.000
_cell.length_b   1.000
_cell.length_c   1.000
_cell.angle_alpha   90.00
_cell.angle_beta   90.00
_cell.angle_gamma   90.00
#
_symmetry.space_group_name_H-M   'P 1'
#
loop_
_entity.id
_entity.type
_entity.pdbx_description
1 polymer ?
#
loop_
_entity_poly.entity_id
_entity_poly.type
_entity_poly.pdbx_seq_one_letter_code
_entity_poly.pdbx_strand_id
1 'polypeptide(L)' 'MRYSAVVTAAGLSSRMKSFKPLLPLADDTIIGKLIDTLKQAGAVDIVVVIGHRAEEMTAYLEKLDVRI' A
#
# COMPACT_ATOMS: atom_id res chain seq x y z
N MET A 1 -9.98 -12.22 17.78
CA MET A 1 -10.41 -10.83 17.45
C MET A 1 -10.25 -10.62 15.96
N ARG A 2 -11.11 -9.82 15.32
CA ARG A 2 -10.95 -9.40 13.93
C ARG A 2 -10.33 -8.00 13.92
N TYR A 3 -9.28 -7.81 13.15
CA TYR A 3 -8.58 -6.53 13.00
C TYR A 3 -8.73 -6.01 11.58
N SER A 4 -8.87 -4.70 11.43
CA SER A 4 -8.81 -4.00 10.14
C SER A 4 -7.64 -3.03 10.15
N ALA A 5 -7.14 -2.68 8.97
CA ALA A 5 -6.02 -1.76 8.82
C ALA A 5 -6.34 -0.64 7.82
N VAL A 6 -5.78 0.54 8.08
CA VAL A 6 -5.80 1.67 7.16
C VAL A 6 -4.35 2.04 6.84
N VAL A 7 -4.02 2.04 5.56
CA VAL A 7 -2.70 2.41 5.02
C VAL A 7 -2.81 3.77 4.35
N THR A 8 -2.02 4.75 4.80
CA THR A 8 -2.00 6.09 4.19
C THR A 8 -0.90 6.18 3.12
N ALA A 9 -1.31 6.16 1.86
CA ALA A 9 -0.40 6.16 0.69
C ALA A 9 -0.63 7.34 -0.28
N ALA A 10 -1.44 8.33 0.12
CA ALA A 10 -1.82 9.46 -0.74
C ALA A 10 -0.74 10.53 -0.95
N GLY A 11 0.43 10.41 -0.32
CA GLY A 11 1.44 11.45 -0.26
C GLY A 11 2.35 11.58 -1.52
N LEU A 12 2.77 12.81 -1.81
CA LEU A 12 3.64 13.16 -2.95
C LEU A 12 5.06 12.54 -2.93
N SER A 13 5.59 12.21 -1.75
CA SER A 13 6.99 11.75 -1.60
C SER A 13 8.06 12.78 -2.04
N SER A 14 7.79 14.08 -1.89
CA SER A 14 8.61 15.19 -2.44
C SER A 14 10.11 15.15 -2.09
N ARG A 15 10.47 14.66 -0.89
CA ARG A 15 11.87 14.56 -0.45
C ARG A 15 12.61 13.33 -1.00
N MET A 16 11.89 12.30 -1.43
CA MET A 16 12.51 11.05 -1.92
C MET A 16 12.89 11.08 -3.40
N LYS A 17 12.55 12.16 -4.13
CA LYS A 17 12.72 12.29 -5.61
C LYS A 17 12.13 11.12 -6.42
N SER A 18 11.42 10.21 -5.75
CA SER A 18 10.83 8.99 -6.26
C SER A 18 9.58 8.71 -5.43
N PHE A 19 8.64 8.00 -6.04
CA PHE A 19 7.34 7.74 -5.46
C PHE A 19 7.42 6.58 -4.48
N LYS A 20 7.41 6.91 -3.18
CA LYS A 20 7.73 5.98 -2.10
C LYS A 20 6.92 4.68 -2.12
N PRO A 21 5.58 4.67 -2.30
CA PRO A 21 4.80 3.44 -2.17
C PRO A 21 5.29 2.30 -3.07
N LEU A 22 5.71 2.62 -4.30
CA LEU A 22 6.12 1.66 -5.32
C LEU A 22 7.66 1.47 -5.40
N LEU A 23 8.41 2.03 -4.44
CA LEU A 23 9.84 1.76 -4.38
C LEU A 23 10.09 0.29 -4.01
N PRO A 24 11.12 -0.34 -4.61
CA PRO A 24 11.52 -1.69 -4.25
C PRO A 24 11.93 -1.79 -2.77
N LEU A 25 11.47 -2.86 -2.11
CA LEU A 25 11.86 -3.29 -0.77
C LEU A 25 11.99 -4.81 -0.78
N ALA A 26 13.24 -5.29 -0.78
CA ALA A 26 13.57 -6.70 -0.97
C ALA A 26 13.01 -7.25 -2.30
N ASP A 27 12.08 -8.19 -2.22
CA ASP A 27 11.46 -8.91 -3.33
C ASP A 27 10.17 -8.28 -3.85
N ASP A 28 9.71 -7.20 -3.22
CA ASP A 28 8.44 -6.52 -3.53
C ASP A 28 8.59 -4.98 -3.45
N THR A 29 7.50 -4.24 -3.38
CA THR A 29 7.47 -2.80 -3.10
C THR A 29 7.24 -2.52 -1.61
N ILE A 30 7.51 -1.28 -1.18
CA ILE A 30 7.22 -0.82 0.19
C ILE A 30 5.75 -1.07 0.55
N ILE A 31 4.80 -0.73 -0.34
CA ILE A 31 3.38 -0.92 -0.04
C ILE A 31 2.94 -2.38 -0.12
N GLY A 32 3.49 -3.16 -1.06
CA GLY A 32 3.25 -4.60 -1.14
C GLY A 32 3.68 -5.31 0.15
N LYS A 33 4.90 -5.05 0.61
CA LYS A 33 5.41 -5.62 1.87
C LYS A 33 4.58 -5.22 3.09
N LEU A 34 4.10 -3.98 3.15
CA LEU A 34 3.24 -3.51 4.22
C LEU A 34 1.89 -4.23 4.24
N ILE A 35 1.24 -4.38 3.08
CA ILE A 35 -0.02 -5.10 2.95
C ILE A 35 0.15 -6.56 3.37
N ASP A 36 1.21 -7.23 2.90
CA ASP A 36 1.52 -8.61 3.27
C ASP A 36 1.76 -8.76 4.77
N THR A 37 2.48 -7.81 5.39
CA THR A 37 2.71 -7.81 6.84
C THR A 37 1.38 -7.69 7.60
N LEU A 38 0.47 -6.82 7.15
CA LEU A 38 -0.85 -6.66 7.77
C LEU A 38 -1.72 -7.91 7.61
N LYS A 39 -1.68 -8.56 6.44
CA LYS A 39 -2.36 -9.84 6.21
C LYS A 39 -1.82 -10.93 7.13
N GLN A 40 -0.50 -11.05 7.26
CA GLN A 40 0.16 -12.01 8.17
C GLN A 40 -0.17 -11.74 9.64
N ALA A 41 -0.39 -10.48 10.02
CA ALA A 41 -0.84 -10.09 11.35
C ALA A 41 -2.33 -10.38 11.61
N GLY A 42 -3.06 -10.91 10.62
CA GLY A 42 -4.48 -11.28 10.75
C GLY A 42 -5.46 -10.13 10.47
N ALA A 43 -5.04 -9.08 9.76
CA ALA A 43 -5.96 -8.04 9.29
C ALA A 43 -6.89 -8.64 8.22
N VAL A 44 -8.20 -8.58 8.47
CA VAL A 44 -9.23 -9.17 7.58
C VAL A 44 -9.77 -8.17 6.55
N ASP A 45 -9.47 -6.89 6.75
CA ASP A 45 -9.94 -5.82 5.89
C ASP A 45 -8.91 -4.69 5.90
N ILE A 46 -8.37 -4.37 4.73
CA ILE A 46 -7.30 -3.39 4.54
C ILE A 46 -7.79 -2.33 3.57
N VAL A 47 -7.80 -1.08 4.03
CA VAL A 47 -8.11 0.10 3.22
C VAL A 47 -6.83 0.86 2.93
N VAL A 48 -6.57 1.16 1.66
CA VAL A 48 -5.41 1.91 1.20
C VAL A 48 -5.88 3.27 0.70
N VAL A 49 -5.59 4.32 1.46
CA VAL A 49 -5.94 5.69 1.06
C VAL A 49 -4.91 6.19 0.06
N ILE A 50 -5.34 6.35 -1.20
CA ILE A 50 -4.50 6.82 -2.31
C ILE A 50 -4.78 8.28 -2.70
N GLY A 51 -3.86 8.89 -3.45
CA GLY A 51 -3.90 10.31 -3.78
C GLY A 51 -2.94 10.66 -4.92
N HIS A 52 -1.76 11.20 -4.61
CA HIS A 52 -0.76 11.45 -5.66
C HIS A 52 -0.44 10.18 -6.45
N ARG A 53 -0.48 10.24 -7.79
CA ARG A 53 -0.35 9.08 -8.71
C ARG A 53 -1.37 7.96 -8.45
N ALA A 54 -2.62 8.32 -8.14
CA ALA A 54 -3.72 7.38 -7.88
C ALA A 54 -3.88 6.32 -8.99
N GLU A 55 -3.79 6.66 -10.27
CA GLU A 55 -3.96 5.69 -11.36
C GLU A 55 -2.93 4.55 -11.31
N GLU A 56 -1.65 4.88 -11.08
CA GLU A 56 -0.59 3.89 -10.94
C GLU A 56 -0.75 3.05 -9.67
N MET A 57 -1.19 3.69 -8.58
CA MET A 57 -1.51 2.98 -7.34
C MET A 57 -2.68 2.03 -7.53
N THR A 58 -3.75 2.43 -8.20
CA THR A 58 -4.90 1.57 -8.53
C THR A 58 -4.45 0.36 -9.33
N ALA A 59 -3.71 0.57 -10.43
CA ALA A 59 -3.21 -0.53 -11.25
C ALA A 59 -2.29 -1.52 -10.50
N TYR A 60 -1.54 -1.03 -9.51
CA TYR A 60 -0.75 -1.87 -8.63
C TYR A 60 -1.61 -2.64 -7.62
N LEU A 61 -2.52 -1.94 -6.94
CA LEU A 61 -3.34 -2.45 -5.83
C LEU A 61 -4.48 -3.37 -6.28
N GLU A 62 -4.94 -3.28 -7.53
CA GLU A 62 -5.91 -4.24 -8.11
C GLU A 62 -5.43 -5.70 -8.00
N LYS A 63 -4.12 -5.92 -7.91
CA LYS A 63 -3.50 -7.25 -7.77
C LYS A 63 -3.43 -7.73 -6.33
N LEU A 64 -3.64 -6.84 -5.36
CA LEU A 64 -3.48 -7.11 -3.94
C LEU A 64 -4.84 -6.93 -3.29
N ASP A 65 -5.58 -8.02 -3.04
CA ASP A 65 -6.91 -8.02 -2.40
C ASP A 65 -6.99 -7.04 -1.20
N VAL A 66 -7.41 -5.80 -1.48
CA VAL A 66 -7.50 -4.62 -0.60
C VAL A 66 -8.56 -3.66 -1.18
N ARG A 67 -9.04 -2.74 -0.35
CA ARG A 67 -9.94 -1.66 -0.76
C ARG A 67 -9.15 -0.36 -0.93
N ILE A 68 -9.55 0.46 -1.90
CA ILE A 68 -8.97 1.78 -2.21
C ILE A 68 -10.02 2.86 -2.00
#